data_AF-A0A3M2DM62-F1
#
_entry.id   AF-A0A3M2DM62-F1
#
_cell.length_a   1.000
_cell.length_b   1.000
_cell.length_c   1.000
_cell.angle_alpha   90.00
_cell.angle_beta   90.00
_cell.angle_gamma   90.00
#
_symmetry.space_group_name_H-M   'P 1'
#
loop_
_entity.id
_entity.type
_entity.pdbx_description
1 polymer ?
#
loop_
_entity_poly.entity_id
_entity_poly.type
_entity_poly.pdbx_seq_one_letter_code
_entity_poly.pdbx_strand_id
1 'polypeptide(L)'
;MRGLSLVRGLSVAACAAIGVALAGSPAASPPAAATRSPAASPPAAATGSPAASPTAPPAAAAAARAARERAIPRPRATAGGFRLEGEPAIEVLFGDAAGYRRHIDAFYQLAGELRDARAEFERYAAAAQRTLAAHRRGCPVDAVAPLYAGARDRADRYRAVGARLEAHVAAIERLDRLGETAALPPDYRWRARRAPHAYREALRDYREMRAVLDRELAADLAFHRCDADALVAAARASGVPPPDALYVAHTTDDAPPSTNAGRRGATASLAAVATDTATFFVDNGACPRAIAVYVDGALLGEVAAGERAAFQAAAGRHEMCLLPAGSAAACGAPGTVRTAHVHDGWAVTMRCAPRAAR
;
A
#
# COMPACT_ATOMS: atom_id res chain seq x y z
N MET A 1 54.53 53.60 -2.58
CA MET A 1 53.46 52.61 -2.29
C MET A 1 53.28 51.78 -3.56
N ARG A 2 54.12 50.77 -3.84
CA ARG A 2 53.98 49.32 -3.52
C ARG A 2 52.57 48.75 -3.69
N GLY A 3 52.44 47.80 -4.63
CA GLY A 3 51.25 46.97 -4.90
C GLY A 3 51.37 46.29 -6.28
N LEU A 4 52.39 45.48 -6.52
CA LEU A 4 52.41 44.00 -6.40
C LEU A 4 51.36 43.28 -7.27
N SER A 5 51.84 42.87 -8.45
CA SER A 5 51.25 41.92 -9.39
C SER A 5 51.10 40.54 -8.78
N LEU A 6 49.97 39.87 -9.02
CA LEU A 6 49.76 38.46 -8.68
C LEU A 6 49.64 37.63 -9.95
N VAL A 7 50.53 36.64 -10.01
CA VAL A 7 50.87 35.79 -11.15
C VAL A 7 49.88 34.62 -11.25
N ARG A 8 49.53 34.29 -12.50
CA ARG A 8 48.76 33.12 -12.93
C ARG A 8 49.42 31.81 -12.48
N GLY A 9 48.69 30.97 -11.76
CA GLY A 9 49.01 29.55 -11.58
C GLY A 9 48.19 28.71 -12.55
N LEU A 10 48.84 28.14 -13.58
CA LEU A 10 48.32 27.04 -14.39
C LEU A 10 48.36 25.76 -13.55
N SER A 11 47.22 25.14 -13.29
CA SER A 11 47.15 23.73 -12.90
C SER A 11 46.82 22.89 -14.13
N VAL A 12 47.79 22.05 -14.50
CA VAL A 12 47.70 21.04 -15.56
C VAL A 12 46.80 19.91 -15.07
N ALA A 13 45.65 19.75 -15.72
CA ALA A 13 44.75 18.62 -15.53
C ALA A 13 45.34 17.38 -16.22
N ALA A 14 45.61 16.33 -15.45
CA ALA A 14 46.01 15.03 -15.94
C ALA A 14 44.81 14.31 -16.56
N CYS A 15 44.81 14.20 -17.90
CA CYS A 15 43.95 13.28 -18.65
C CYS A 15 44.37 11.84 -18.38
N ALA A 16 43.63 11.13 -17.53
CA ALA A 16 43.66 9.67 -17.51
C ALA A 16 42.68 9.14 -18.57
N ALA A 17 43.21 8.81 -19.75
CA ALA A 17 42.51 8.08 -20.78
C ALA A 17 42.37 6.62 -20.35
N ILE A 18 41.19 6.21 -19.90
CA ILE A 18 40.82 4.79 -19.76
C ILE A 18 40.20 4.37 -21.09
N GLY A 19 41.01 3.73 -21.94
CA GLY A 19 40.54 3.02 -23.12
C GLY A 19 39.82 1.74 -22.70
N VAL A 20 38.50 1.72 -22.85
CA VAL A 20 37.71 0.49 -22.79
C VAL A 20 37.66 -0.10 -24.20
N ALA A 21 38.43 -1.16 -24.41
CA ALA A 21 38.40 -1.95 -25.63
C ALA A 21 37.04 -2.65 -25.77
N LEU A 22 36.33 -2.31 -26.84
CA LEU A 22 35.24 -3.09 -27.41
C LEU A 22 35.82 -4.38 -28.00
N ALA A 23 35.48 -5.53 -27.41
CA ALA A 23 35.71 -6.84 -28.03
C ALA A 23 34.62 -7.84 -27.63
N GLY A 24 33.88 -8.31 -28.64
CA GLY A 24 33.42 -9.70 -28.72
C GLY A 24 32.06 -10.07 -28.12
N SER A 25 30.99 -9.85 -28.90
CA SER A 25 29.96 -10.89 -29.05
C SER A 25 30.48 -11.93 -30.03
N PRO A 26 30.32 -13.25 -29.78
CA PRO A 26 29.22 -13.96 -30.43
C PRO A 26 28.67 -15.19 -29.69
N ALA A 27 27.63 -15.77 -30.32
CA ALA A 27 27.08 -17.13 -30.16
C ALA A 27 26.01 -17.31 -29.06
N ALA A 28 24.73 -17.25 -29.44
CA ALA A 28 23.94 -18.38 -29.95
C ALA A 28 23.56 -19.38 -28.84
N SER A 29 22.40 -19.17 -28.23
CA SER A 29 21.73 -20.18 -27.39
C SER A 29 20.87 -21.10 -28.26
N PRO A 30 20.91 -22.42 -28.04
CA PRO A 30 20.10 -23.39 -28.79
C PRO A 30 18.62 -23.38 -28.36
N PRO A 31 17.70 -23.90 -29.20
CA PRO A 31 16.28 -23.97 -28.89
C PRO A 31 16.00 -24.98 -27.77
N ALA A 32 15.30 -24.54 -26.73
CA ALA A 32 14.80 -25.40 -25.67
C ALA A 32 13.75 -26.38 -26.23
N ALA A 33 14.09 -27.66 -26.16
CA ALA A 33 13.22 -28.77 -26.52
C ALA A 33 11.99 -28.82 -25.61
N ALA A 34 10.82 -28.85 -26.25
CA ALA A 34 9.53 -29.09 -25.62
C ALA A 34 9.48 -30.54 -25.08
N THR A 35 9.65 -30.69 -23.76
CA THR A 35 9.34 -31.95 -23.07
C THR A 35 7.89 -31.90 -22.60
N ARG A 36 7.04 -32.60 -23.37
CA ARG A 36 5.68 -32.97 -22.95
C ARG A 36 5.82 -33.92 -21.75
N SER A 37 5.19 -33.57 -20.63
CA SER A 37 4.99 -34.51 -19.52
C SER A 37 3.50 -34.88 -19.45
N PRO A 38 3.17 -36.17 -19.29
CA PRO A 38 1.81 -36.68 -19.39
C PRO A 38 0.99 -36.42 -18.13
N ALA A 39 -0.32 -36.27 -18.35
CA ALA A 39 -1.34 -36.24 -17.33
C ALA A 39 -1.39 -37.58 -16.57
N ALA A 40 -1.10 -37.55 -15.29
CA ALA A 40 -1.39 -38.63 -14.35
C ALA A 40 -2.55 -38.20 -13.46
N SER A 41 -3.72 -38.75 -13.75
CA SER A 41 -4.92 -38.64 -12.90
C SER A 41 -4.71 -39.40 -11.59
N PRO A 42 -5.00 -38.82 -10.42
CA PRO A 42 -5.14 -39.59 -9.19
C PRO A 42 -6.54 -40.27 -9.14
N PRO A 43 -6.64 -41.46 -8.54
CA PRO A 43 -7.90 -42.18 -8.40
C PRO A 43 -8.81 -41.54 -7.34
N ALA A 44 -10.11 -41.56 -7.64
CA ALA A 44 -11.19 -41.17 -6.75
C ALA A 44 -11.22 -42.08 -5.50
N ALA A 45 -10.79 -41.55 -4.36
CA ALA A 45 -11.01 -42.18 -3.07
C ALA A 45 -12.38 -41.75 -2.52
N ALA A 46 -13.29 -42.73 -2.41
CA ALA A 46 -14.58 -42.60 -1.76
C ALA A 46 -14.39 -42.38 -0.25
N THR A 47 -14.69 -41.19 0.25
CA THR A 47 -14.93 -40.95 1.69
C THR A 47 -16.43 -41.00 1.93
N GLY A 48 -16.88 -42.07 2.59
CA GLY A 48 -18.22 -42.19 3.13
C GLY A 48 -18.49 -41.12 4.19
N SER A 49 -19.66 -40.49 4.09
CA SER A 49 -20.20 -39.62 5.13
C SER A 49 -20.52 -40.43 6.39
N PRO A 50 -19.95 -40.11 7.56
CA PRO A 50 -20.50 -40.58 8.81
C PRO A 50 -21.86 -39.89 9.03
N ALA A 51 -22.87 -40.72 9.28
CA ALA A 51 -24.23 -40.33 9.58
C ALA A 51 -24.28 -39.29 10.71
N ALA A 52 -25.14 -38.29 10.50
CA ALA A 52 -25.45 -37.26 11.47
C ALA A 52 -25.87 -37.87 12.81
N SER A 53 -25.13 -37.53 13.87
CA SER A 53 -25.56 -37.81 15.24
C SER A 53 -26.72 -36.88 15.61
N PRO A 54 -27.75 -37.38 16.33
CA PRO A 54 -28.89 -36.59 16.72
C PRO A 54 -28.50 -35.47 17.68
N THR A 55 -28.88 -34.24 17.31
CA THR A 55 -28.74 -33.03 18.10
C THR A 55 -29.50 -33.19 19.42
N ALA A 56 -28.79 -33.25 20.55
CA ALA A 56 -29.39 -33.26 21.86
C ALA A 56 -30.15 -31.93 22.13
N PRO A 57 -31.30 -31.97 22.82
CA PRO A 57 -32.11 -30.79 23.09
C PRO A 57 -31.34 -29.77 23.98
N PRO A 58 -31.49 -28.46 23.72
CA PRO A 58 -30.68 -27.38 24.35
C PRO A 58 -30.82 -27.31 25.89
N ALA A 59 -31.88 -27.90 26.47
CA ALA A 59 -32.09 -27.94 27.91
C ALA A 59 -31.07 -28.83 28.65
N ALA A 60 -30.57 -29.91 28.03
CA ALA A 60 -29.63 -30.83 28.68
C ALA A 60 -28.20 -30.24 28.77
N ALA A 61 -27.81 -29.39 27.81
CA ALA A 61 -26.50 -28.74 27.80
C ALA A 61 -26.36 -27.67 28.90
N ALA A 62 -27.45 -26.96 29.22
CA ALA A 62 -27.46 -25.95 30.28
C ALA A 62 -27.29 -26.58 31.69
N ALA A 63 -27.96 -27.71 31.94
CA ALA A 63 -27.87 -28.43 33.21
C ALA A 63 -26.46 -29.04 33.44
N ALA A 64 -25.83 -29.56 32.38
CA ALA A 64 -24.46 -30.09 32.46
C ALA A 64 -23.41 -29.00 32.74
N ARG A 65 -23.61 -27.77 32.24
CA ARG A 65 -22.75 -26.62 32.55
C ARG A 65 -22.86 -26.21 34.03
N ALA A 66 -24.09 -26.08 34.53
CA ALA A 66 -24.35 -25.73 35.93
C ALA A 66 -23.81 -26.80 36.93
N ALA A 67 -23.83 -28.08 36.55
CA ALA A 67 -23.28 -29.15 37.37
C ALA A 67 -21.74 -29.13 37.42
N ARG A 68 -21.07 -28.83 36.30
CA ARG A 68 -19.59 -28.70 36.25
C ARG A 68 -19.09 -27.50 37.05
N GLU A 69 -19.83 -26.40 37.05
CA GLU A 69 -19.47 -25.19 37.79
C GLU A 69 -19.57 -25.38 39.31
N ARG A 70 -20.45 -26.28 39.78
CA ARG A 70 -20.57 -26.65 41.21
C ARG A 70 -19.53 -27.68 41.68
N ALA A 71 -18.86 -28.37 40.75
CA ALA A 71 -17.87 -29.39 41.07
C ALA A 71 -16.44 -28.85 41.21
N ILE A 72 -16.23 -27.54 41.00
CA ILE A 72 -14.92 -26.93 41.25
C ILE A 72 -14.70 -26.94 42.78
N PRO A 73 -13.73 -27.73 43.29
CA PRO A 73 -13.45 -27.78 44.72
C PRO A 73 -13.09 -26.37 45.16
N ARG A 74 -13.84 -25.82 46.13
CA ARG A 74 -13.48 -24.55 46.74
C ARG A 74 -12.06 -24.68 47.27
N PRO A 75 -11.12 -23.80 46.87
CA PRO A 75 -9.75 -23.87 47.36
C PRO A 75 -9.81 -23.81 48.88
N ARG A 76 -9.38 -24.90 49.53
CA ARG A 76 -9.20 -24.93 50.98
C ARG A 76 -8.18 -23.85 51.29
N ALA A 77 -8.54 -22.90 52.16
CA ALA A 77 -7.65 -21.88 52.65
C ALA A 77 -6.46 -22.54 53.34
N THR A 78 -5.37 -22.77 52.59
CA THR A 78 -4.08 -23.16 53.15
C THR A 78 -3.56 -21.94 53.89
N ALA A 79 -3.52 -22.03 55.22
CA ALA A 79 -3.18 -20.98 56.17
C ALA A 79 -1.67 -20.60 56.17
N GLY A 80 -1.03 -20.61 55.00
CA GLY A 80 0.36 -20.23 54.78
C GLY A 80 0.50 -19.76 53.35
N GLY A 81 0.00 -18.55 53.06
CA GLY A 81 0.12 -17.94 51.75
C GLY A 81 1.59 -17.77 51.37
N PHE A 82 1.96 -18.26 50.20
CA PHE A 82 3.26 -17.94 49.60
C PHE A 82 3.37 -16.41 49.49
N ARG A 83 4.30 -15.81 50.22
CA ARG A 83 4.70 -14.42 49.99
C ARG A 83 5.46 -14.38 48.67
N LEU A 84 4.79 -13.93 47.62
CA LEU A 84 5.46 -13.46 46.41
C LEU A 84 6.13 -12.13 46.77
N GLU A 85 7.42 -12.17 47.09
CA GLU A 85 8.24 -10.98 47.21
C GLU A 85 8.55 -10.46 45.80
N GLY A 86 7.68 -9.59 45.28
CA GLY A 86 7.79 -8.97 43.96
C GLY A 86 6.44 -8.86 43.26
N GLU A 87 6.25 -7.80 42.46
CA GLU A 87 5.12 -7.76 41.54
C GLU A 87 5.26 -8.96 40.59
N PRO A 88 4.22 -9.82 40.45
CA PRO A 88 4.29 -10.97 39.55
C PRO A 88 4.42 -10.47 38.10
N ALA A 89 5.65 -10.40 37.61
CA ALA A 89 5.94 -10.21 36.20
C ALA A 89 5.89 -11.58 35.53
N ILE A 90 4.94 -11.78 34.61
CA ILE A 90 4.96 -12.93 33.71
C ILE A 90 6.17 -12.72 32.80
N GLU A 91 7.26 -13.41 33.10
CA GLU A 91 8.38 -13.53 32.17
C GLU A 91 7.83 -14.15 30.88
N VAL A 92 7.79 -13.33 29.82
CA VAL A 92 7.27 -13.77 28.53
C VAL A 92 8.31 -14.72 27.94
N LEU A 93 8.17 -16.01 28.25
CA LEU A 93 9.00 -17.11 27.71
C LEU A 93 8.97 -17.18 26.17
N PHE A 94 8.06 -16.44 25.54
CA PHE A 94 7.79 -16.42 24.11
C PHE A 94 7.97 -15.02 23.53
N GLY A 95 9.21 -14.51 23.47
CA GLY A 95 9.58 -13.42 22.56
C GLY A 95 8.94 -12.04 22.78
N ASP A 96 9.47 -11.03 22.09
CA ASP A 96 8.80 -9.73 21.96
C ASP A 96 7.82 -9.73 20.76
N ALA A 97 6.71 -10.48 20.90
CA ALA A 97 5.66 -10.54 19.88
C ALA A 97 5.02 -9.17 19.61
N ALA A 98 5.06 -8.24 20.57
CA ALA A 98 4.61 -6.87 20.36
C ALA A 98 5.60 -6.10 19.48
N GLY A 99 6.89 -6.20 19.74
CA GLY A 99 7.95 -5.64 18.90
C GLY A 99 7.94 -6.18 17.48
N TYR A 100 7.73 -7.48 17.31
CA TYR A 100 7.63 -8.07 15.99
C TYR A 100 6.43 -7.50 15.20
N ARG A 101 5.25 -7.39 15.83
CA ARG A 101 4.09 -6.73 15.21
C ARG A 101 4.38 -5.29 14.79
N ARG A 102 5.03 -4.49 15.66
CA ARG A 102 5.44 -3.11 15.33
C ARG A 102 6.32 -3.05 14.08
N HIS A 103 7.27 -3.96 13.92
CA HIS A 103 8.11 -3.99 12.71
C HIS A 103 7.32 -4.34 11.45
N ILE A 104 6.37 -5.28 11.54
CA ILE A 104 5.50 -5.67 10.43
C ILE A 104 4.59 -4.50 10.03
N ASP A 105 3.95 -3.83 10.99
CA ASP A 105 3.04 -2.72 10.70
C ASP A 105 3.79 -1.53 10.09
N ALA A 106 4.95 -1.17 10.67
CA ALA A 106 5.81 -0.12 10.12
C ALA A 106 6.28 -0.45 8.69
N PHE A 107 6.61 -1.71 8.40
CA PHE A 107 6.95 -2.15 7.05
C PHE A 107 5.81 -1.89 6.06
N TYR A 108 4.58 -2.30 6.38
CA TYR A 108 3.45 -2.14 5.46
C TYR A 108 3.00 -0.68 5.31
N GLN A 109 3.15 0.14 6.36
CA GLN A 109 2.97 1.58 6.26
C GLN A 109 3.96 2.20 5.27
N LEU A 110 5.26 1.92 5.42
CA LEU A 110 6.31 2.41 4.52
C LEU A 110 6.14 1.88 3.09
N ALA A 111 5.69 0.64 2.92
CA ALA A 111 5.36 0.09 1.60
C ALA A 111 4.17 0.82 0.94
N GLY A 112 3.20 1.31 1.73
CA GLY A 112 2.18 2.25 1.25
C GLY A 112 2.79 3.56 0.77
N GLU A 113 3.65 4.18 1.58
CA GLU A 113 4.34 5.43 1.22
C GLU A 113 5.16 5.31 -0.08
N LEU A 114 5.80 4.15 -0.33
CA LEU A 114 6.53 3.90 -1.58
C LEU A 114 5.58 3.87 -2.79
N ARG A 115 4.43 3.22 -2.68
CA ARG A 115 3.46 3.16 -3.78
C ARG A 115 2.89 4.54 -4.10
N ASP A 116 2.63 5.34 -3.09
CA ASP A 116 2.19 6.73 -3.27
C ASP A 116 3.28 7.56 -3.98
N ALA A 117 4.53 7.47 -3.51
CA ALA A 117 5.66 8.17 -4.12
C ALA A 117 5.92 7.75 -5.57
N ARG A 118 5.77 6.45 -5.87
CA ARG A 118 5.86 5.91 -7.24
C ARG A 118 4.75 6.49 -8.12
N ALA A 119 3.51 6.45 -7.68
CA ALA A 119 2.38 6.93 -8.48
C ALA A 119 2.46 8.45 -8.73
N GLU A 120 2.96 9.22 -7.76
CA GLU A 120 3.25 10.64 -7.94
C GLU A 120 4.39 10.86 -8.94
N PHE A 121 5.49 10.11 -8.80
CA PHE A 121 6.60 10.14 -9.74
C PHE A 121 6.13 9.91 -11.18
N GLU A 122 5.37 8.85 -11.42
CA GLU A 122 4.86 8.49 -12.76
C GLU A 122 4.01 9.63 -13.35
N ARG A 123 3.17 10.29 -12.54
CA ARG A 123 2.40 11.46 -12.98
C ARG A 123 3.28 12.63 -13.41
N TYR A 124 4.27 12.98 -12.58
CA TYR A 124 5.19 14.09 -12.87
C TYR A 124 6.06 13.80 -14.09
N ALA A 125 6.61 12.59 -14.20
CA ALA A 125 7.42 12.17 -15.34
C ALA A 125 6.60 12.19 -16.64
N ALA A 126 5.40 11.61 -16.65
CA ALA A 126 4.54 11.60 -17.82
C ALA A 126 4.08 13.02 -18.22
N ALA A 127 3.83 13.91 -17.25
CA ALA A 127 3.52 15.31 -17.53
C ALA A 127 4.72 16.04 -18.16
N ALA A 128 5.94 15.83 -17.64
CA ALA A 128 7.16 16.41 -18.21
C ALA A 128 7.37 15.95 -19.66
N GLN A 129 7.24 14.65 -19.93
CA GLN A 129 7.34 14.07 -21.28
C GLN A 129 6.30 14.68 -22.24
N ARG A 130 5.03 14.78 -21.83
CA ARG A 130 3.99 15.43 -22.65
C ARG A 130 4.30 16.90 -22.95
N THR A 131 4.79 17.63 -21.96
CA THR A 131 5.18 19.04 -22.14
C THR A 131 6.35 19.17 -23.11
N LEU A 132 7.37 18.32 -23.01
CA LEU A 132 8.50 18.31 -23.94
C LEU A 132 8.04 17.96 -25.36
N ALA A 133 7.24 16.89 -25.52
CA ALA A 133 6.70 16.48 -26.82
C ALA A 133 5.85 17.56 -27.52
N ALA A 134 5.14 18.40 -26.75
CA ALA A 134 4.37 19.51 -27.30
C ALA A 134 5.24 20.66 -27.86
N HIS A 135 6.48 20.80 -27.39
CA HIS A 135 7.38 21.89 -27.78
C HIS A 135 8.38 21.42 -28.84
N ARG A 136 8.18 21.80 -30.11
CA ARG A 136 9.04 21.32 -31.21
C ARG A 136 10.49 21.83 -31.17
N ARG A 137 10.77 22.96 -30.51
CA ARG A 137 12.09 23.60 -30.49
C ARG A 137 12.34 24.33 -29.18
N GLY A 138 13.59 24.24 -28.71
CA GLY A 138 14.05 24.92 -27.51
C GLY A 138 13.57 24.24 -26.22
N CYS A 139 14.11 24.72 -25.10
CA CYS A 139 13.74 24.25 -23.78
C CYS A 139 12.61 25.12 -23.19
N PRO A 140 11.39 24.58 -22.97
CA PRO A 140 10.31 25.29 -22.29
C PRO A 140 10.53 25.27 -20.76
N VAL A 141 11.53 26.03 -20.30
CA VAL A 141 12.01 26.02 -18.90
C VAL A 141 10.87 26.22 -17.90
N ASP A 142 10.02 27.23 -18.09
CA ASP A 142 8.96 27.58 -17.12
C ASP A 142 7.92 26.46 -16.96
N ALA A 143 7.64 25.71 -18.04
CA ALA A 143 6.64 24.64 -18.03
C ALA A 143 7.22 23.31 -17.55
N VAL A 144 8.47 22.99 -17.90
CA VAL A 144 9.09 21.68 -17.59
C VAL A 144 9.79 21.68 -16.24
N ALA A 145 10.36 22.80 -15.80
CA ALA A 145 11.09 22.90 -14.54
C ALA A 145 10.32 22.34 -13.33
N PRO A 146 9.08 22.77 -13.03
CA PRO A 146 8.35 22.25 -11.86
C PRO A 146 7.99 20.77 -12.00
N LEU A 147 7.76 20.29 -13.23
CA LEU A 147 7.41 18.88 -13.48
C LEU A 147 8.61 17.96 -13.28
N TYR A 148 9.76 18.35 -13.83
CA TYR A 148 11.01 17.60 -13.70
C TYR A 148 11.51 17.60 -12.26
N ALA A 149 11.52 18.76 -11.59
CA ALA A 149 11.88 18.86 -10.18
C ALA A 149 10.95 18.00 -9.30
N GLY A 150 9.64 18.06 -9.54
CA GLY A 150 8.67 17.22 -8.85
C GLY A 150 8.92 15.73 -9.02
N ALA A 151 9.22 15.27 -10.25
CA ALA A 151 9.60 13.87 -10.48
C ALA A 151 10.86 13.48 -9.68
N ARG A 152 11.92 14.30 -9.74
CA ARG A 152 13.18 14.04 -9.04
C ARG A 152 12.99 13.98 -7.53
N ASP A 153 12.26 14.93 -6.94
CA ASP A 153 11.98 14.97 -5.50
C ASP A 153 11.21 13.72 -5.03
N ARG A 154 10.25 13.22 -5.83
CA ARG A 154 9.52 11.99 -5.49
C ARG A 154 10.37 10.74 -5.62
N ALA A 155 11.30 10.69 -6.58
CA ALA A 155 12.28 9.61 -6.66
C ALA A 155 13.26 9.62 -5.47
N ASP A 156 13.72 10.79 -5.04
CA ASP A 156 14.57 10.94 -3.86
C ASP A 156 13.81 10.56 -2.57
N ARG A 157 12.53 10.95 -2.45
CA ARG A 157 11.66 10.51 -1.36
C ARG A 157 11.48 9.00 -1.36
N TYR A 158 11.22 8.39 -2.52
CA TYR A 158 11.10 6.94 -2.65
C TYR A 158 12.36 6.24 -2.14
N ARG A 159 13.54 6.72 -2.54
CA ARG A 159 14.83 6.20 -2.05
C ARG A 159 14.98 6.32 -0.53
N ALA A 160 14.62 7.47 0.05
CA ALA A 160 14.70 7.70 1.50
C ALA A 160 13.74 6.81 2.29
N VAL A 161 12.52 6.61 1.79
CA VAL A 161 11.54 5.66 2.37
C VAL A 161 12.05 4.22 2.24
N GLY A 162 12.63 3.85 1.09
CA GLY A 162 13.18 2.53 0.83
C GLY A 162 14.29 2.13 1.80
N ALA A 163 15.19 3.06 2.16
CA ALA A 163 16.22 2.81 3.16
C ALA A 163 15.65 2.51 4.56
N ARG A 164 14.52 3.15 4.93
CA ARG A 164 13.81 2.84 6.18
C ARG A 164 13.12 1.48 6.09
N LEU A 165 12.48 1.18 4.96
CA LEU A 165 11.84 -0.11 4.70
C LEU A 165 12.83 -1.29 4.83
N GLU A 166 14.06 -1.11 4.32
CA GLU A 166 15.14 -2.09 4.39
C GLU A 166 15.49 -2.48 5.84
N ALA A 167 15.54 -1.50 6.75
CA ALA A 167 15.80 -1.77 8.17
C ALA A 167 14.68 -2.64 8.79
N HIS A 168 13.42 -2.40 8.43
CA HIS A 168 12.29 -3.17 8.93
C HIS A 168 12.23 -4.60 8.37
N VAL A 169 12.49 -4.80 7.07
CA VAL A 169 12.52 -6.16 6.51
C VAL A 169 13.67 -6.98 7.10
N ALA A 170 14.85 -6.38 7.33
CA ALA A 170 15.96 -7.06 7.99
C ALA A 170 15.65 -7.44 9.45
N ALA A 171 14.87 -6.60 10.16
CA ALA A 171 14.39 -6.93 11.50
C ALA A 171 13.37 -8.09 11.48
N ILE A 172 12.42 -8.08 10.54
CA ILE A 172 11.43 -9.15 10.34
C ILE A 172 12.14 -10.48 10.05
N GLU A 173 13.08 -10.51 9.10
CA GLU A 173 13.84 -11.73 8.75
C GLU A 173 14.71 -12.25 9.90
N ARG A 174 15.24 -11.35 10.75
CA ARG A 174 15.99 -11.74 11.95
C ARG A 174 15.08 -12.41 12.97
N LEU A 175 13.93 -11.80 13.27
CA LEU A 175 12.96 -12.33 14.23
C LEU A 175 12.33 -13.64 13.72
N ASP A 176 12.06 -13.76 12.42
CA ASP A 176 11.61 -15.01 11.81
C ASP A 176 12.62 -16.15 11.97
N ARG A 177 13.91 -15.88 11.73
CA ARG A 177 14.98 -16.87 11.94
C ARG A 177 15.13 -17.31 13.40
N LEU A 178 14.75 -16.48 14.35
CA LEU A 178 14.75 -16.79 15.78
C LEU A 178 13.51 -17.60 16.21
N GLY A 179 12.56 -17.85 15.30
CA GLY A 179 11.32 -18.59 15.60
C GLY A 179 10.22 -17.74 16.23
N GLU A 180 10.41 -16.42 16.30
CA GLU A 180 9.46 -15.50 16.94
C GLU A 180 8.11 -15.42 16.20
N THR A 181 8.06 -15.91 14.96
CA THR A 181 6.79 -16.03 14.21
C THR A 181 5.81 -16.98 14.86
N ALA A 182 6.25 -17.92 15.70
CA ALA A 182 5.37 -18.81 16.45
C ALA A 182 4.47 -18.05 17.45
N ALA A 183 4.94 -16.91 17.98
CA ALA A 183 4.16 -16.08 18.91
C ALA A 183 3.16 -15.15 18.19
N LEU A 184 3.24 -15.01 16.86
CA LEU A 184 2.34 -14.15 16.09
C LEU A 184 1.00 -14.83 15.77
N PRO A 185 -0.10 -14.07 15.68
CA PRO A 185 -1.35 -14.51 15.08
C PRO A 185 -1.22 -14.94 13.60
N PRO A 186 -2.09 -15.83 13.07
CA PRO A 186 -1.96 -16.37 11.72
C PRO A 186 -1.87 -15.34 10.59
N ASP A 187 -2.59 -14.22 10.69
CA ASP A 187 -2.59 -13.11 9.74
C ASP A 187 -1.23 -12.38 9.72
N TYR A 188 -0.65 -12.11 10.89
CA TYR A 188 0.70 -11.53 10.99
C TYR A 188 1.79 -12.48 10.51
N ARG A 189 1.66 -13.78 10.74
CA ARG A 189 2.59 -14.77 10.18
C ARG A 189 2.61 -14.73 8.66
N TRP A 190 1.45 -14.57 8.03
CA TRP A 190 1.36 -14.43 6.57
C TRP A 190 2.04 -13.13 6.10
N ARG A 191 1.76 -12.00 6.77
CA ARG A 191 2.38 -10.70 6.48
C ARG A 191 3.90 -10.75 6.59
N ALA A 192 4.43 -11.33 7.68
CA ALA A 192 5.86 -11.49 7.88
C ALA A 192 6.53 -12.27 6.75
N ARG A 193 5.93 -13.40 6.34
CA ARG A 193 6.43 -14.20 5.19
C ARG A 193 6.34 -13.46 3.85
N ARG A 194 5.37 -12.55 3.69
CA ARG A 194 5.17 -11.79 2.44
C ARG A 194 6.10 -10.57 2.33
N ALA A 195 6.55 -9.99 3.45
CA ALA A 195 7.38 -8.78 3.46
C ALA A 195 8.64 -8.85 2.58
N PRO A 196 9.46 -9.93 2.57
CA PRO A 196 10.62 -10.01 1.68
C PRO A 196 10.29 -9.94 0.19
N HIS A 197 9.12 -10.46 -0.22
CA HIS A 197 8.66 -10.34 -1.59
C HIS A 197 8.30 -8.90 -1.95
N ALA A 198 7.50 -8.24 -1.10
CA ALA A 198 7.10 -6.85 -1.30
C ALA A 198 8.33 -5.92 -1.36
N TYR A 199 9.39 -6.20 -0.57
CA TYR A 199 10.65 -5.47 -0.66
C TYR A 199 11.36 -5.64 -2.02
N ARG A 200 11.39 -6.87 -2.56
CA ARG A 200 11.97 -7.11 -3.91
C ARG A 200 11.20 -6.38 -5.01
N GLU A 201 9.87 -6.31 -4.90
CA GLU A 201 9.04 -5.52 -5.82
C GLU A 201 9.40 -4.04 -5.71
N ALA A 202 9.52 -3.49 -4.50
CA ALA A 202 9.92 -2.10 -4.30
C ALA A 202 11.32 -1.77 -4.88
N LEU A 203 12.26 -2.71 -4.84
CA LEU A 203 13.58 -2.56 -5.45
C LEU A 203 13.53 -2.58 -6.99
N ARG A 204 12.62 -3.36 -7.59
CA ARG A 204 12.38 -3.36 -9.04
C ARG A 204 11.82 -2.01 -9.46
N ASP A 205 10.80 -1.52 -8.77
CA ASP A 205 10.16 -0.24 -9.04
C ASP A 205 11.16 0.92 -8.94
N TYR A 206 12.06 0.92 -7.96
CA TYR A 206 13.13 1.91 -7.88
C TYR A 206 14.04 1.92 -9.13
N ARG A 207 14.39 0.75 -9.66
CA ARG A 207 15.21 0.64 -10.87
C ARG A 207 14.46 1.15 -12.10
N GLU A 208 13.15 0.91 -12.18
CA GLU A 208 12.28 1.43 -13.24
C GLU A 208 12.21 2.96 -13.17
N MET A 209 11.92 3.53 -12.00
CA MET A 209 11.88 4.99 -11.80
C MET A 209 13.21 5.66 -12.18
N ARG A 210 14.34 5.06 -11.76
CA ARG A 210 15.66 5.56 -12.13
C ARG A 210 15.91 5.45 -13.63
N ALA A 211 15.49 4.37 -14.29
CA ALA A 211 15.63 4.23 -15.73
C ALA A 211 14.84 5.32 -16.48
N VAL A 212 13.61 5.63 -16.04
CA VAL A 212 12.79 6.71 -16.60
C VAL A 212 13.48 8.07 -16.46
N LEU A 213 14.03 8.39 -15.28
CA LEU A 213 14.75 9.65 -15.06
C LEU A 213 16.06 9.74 -15.86
N ASP A 214 16.93 8.75 -15.72
CA ASP A 214 18.31 8.80 -16.20
C ASP A 214 18.41 8.52 -17.71
N ARG A 215 17.44 7.82 -18.30
CA ARG A 215 17.48 7.43 -19.72
C ARG A 215 16.44 8.15 -20.55
N GLU A 216 15.16 8.04 -20.19
CA GLU A 216 14.08 8.57 -21.01
C GLU A 216 14.00 10.09 -20.91
N LEU A 217 13.75 10.61 -19.70
CA LEU A 217 13.66 12.05 -19.47
C LEU A 217 14.98 12.76 -19.78
N ALA A 218 16.11 12.19 -19.40
CA ALA A 218 17.42 12.78 -19.72
C ALA A 218 17.64 12.90 -21.24
N ALA A 219 17.25 11.88 -22.03
CA ALA A 219 17.35 11.94 -23.48
C ALA A 219 16.42 13.00 -24.08
N ASP A 220 15.18 13.09 -23.60
CA ASP A 220 14.22 14.12 -24.03
C ASP A 220 14.75 15.53 -23.69
N LEU A 221 15.21 15.74 -22.46
CA LEU A 221 15.82 17.01 -22.05
C LEU A 221 17.02 17.39 -22.91
N ALA A 222 17.90 16.44 -23.20
CA ALA A 222 19.05 16.65 -24.08
C ALA A 222 18.63 17.02 -25.51
N PHE A 223 17.59 16.37 -26.05
CA PHE A 223 17.02 16.70 -27.37
C PHE A 223 16.50 18.14 -27.41
N HIS A 224 15.85 18.61 -26.35
CA HIS A 224 15.36 19.99 -26.21
C HIS A 224 16.44 21.00 -25.74
N ARG A 225 17.68 20.55 -25.53
CA ARG A 225 18.80 21.35 -24.98
C ARG A 225 18.47 21.96 -23.62
N CYS A 226 17.67 21.26 -22.82
CA CYS A 226 17.44 21.62 -21.43
C CYS A 226 18.59 21.14 -20.55
N ASP A 227 19.10 22.01 -19.69
CA ASP A 227 20.01 21.63 -18.62
C ASP A 227 19.19 21.19 -17.39
N ALA A 228 19.37 19.94 -16.97
CA ALA A 228 18.59 19.35 -15.88
C ALA A 228 18.80 20.05 -14.53
N ASP A 229 20.02 20.51 -14.24
CA ASP A 229 20.32 21.19 -12.98
C ASP A 229 19.78 22.63 -13.00
N ALA A 230 19.81 23.29 -14.16
CA ALA A 230 19.16 24.58 -14.36
C ALA A 230 17.65 24.51 -14.18
N LEU A 231 17.00 23.42 -14.64
CA LEU A 231 15.56 23.21 -14.41
C LEU A 231 15.23 23.07 -12.93
N VAL A 232 16.03 22.30 -12.17
CA VAL A 232 15.83 22.16 -10.72
C VAL A 232 16.06 23.50 -10.00
N ALA A 233 17.08 24.26 -10.41
CA ALA A 233 17.32 25.59 -9.86
C ALA A 233 16.18 26.57 -10.17
N ALA A 234 15.67 26.56 -11.41
CA ALA A 234 14.55 27.39 -11.84
C ALA A 234 13.26 27.05 -11.08
N ALA A 235 12.96 25.75 -10.86
CA ALA A 235 11.81 25.32 -10.08
C ALA A 235 11.88 25.80 -8.61
N ARG A 236 13.08 25.79 -8.00
CA ARG A 236 13.28 26.31 -6.64
C ARG A 236 13.15 27.83 -6.59
N ALA A 237 13.65 28.52 -7.60
CA ALA A 237 13.61 29.98 -7.68
C ALA A 237 12.19 30.52 -7.91
N SER A 238 11.35 29.80 -8.67
CA SER A 238 9.97 30.21 -8.93
C SER A 238 9.09 30.15 -7.69
N GLY A 239 9.45 29.32 -6.69
CA GLY A 239 8.64 29.09 -5.49
C GLY A 239 7.24 28.54 -5.79
N VAL A 240 6.96 28.18 -7.05
CA VAL A 240 5.69 27.63 -7.47
C VAL A 240 5.65 26.21 -6.95
N PRO A 241 4.76 25.88 -5.98
CA PRO A 241 4.59 24.51 -5.57
C PRO A 241 4.22 23.71 -6.83
N PRO A 242 4.79 22.50 -7.01
CA PRO A 242 4.49 21.71 -8.17
C PRO A 242 2.96 21.50 -8.24
N PRO A 243 2.36 21.46 -9.44
CA PRO A 243 0.90 21.53 -9.59
C PRO A 243 0.23 20.29 -8.99
N ASP A 244 -0.01 20.32 -7.68
CA ASP A 244 -0.67 19.29 -6.89
C ASP A 244 -2.20 19.25 -7.13
N ALA A 245 -2.68 19.81 -8.25
CA ALA A 245 -4.09 20.13 -8.46
C ALA A 245 -4.76 19.45 -9.68
N LEU A 246 -4.13 18.46 -10.31
CA LEU A 246 -4.89 17.53 -11.15
C LEU A 246 -5.18 16.26 -10.33
N TYR A 247 -6.26 16.36 -9.57
CA TYR A 247 -6.88 15.29 -8.78
C TYR A 247 -6.93 13.98 -9.58
N VAL A 248 -6.24 12.95 -9.09
CA VAL A 248 -6.61 11.55 -9.34
C VAL A 248 -6.69 10.89 -7.99
N ALA A 249 -7.90 10.54 -7.57
CA ALA A 249 -8.13 9.85 -6.32
C ALA A 249 -7.61 8.41 -6.44
N HIS A 250 -6.59 8.09 -5.65
CA HIS A 250 -6.12 6.71 -5.51
C HIS A 250 -7.08 5.96 -4.60
N THR A 251 -7.69 4.89 -5.12
CA THR A 251 -8.31 3.85 -4.30
C THR A 251 -7.22 2.87 -3.91
N THR A 252 -6.88 2.80 -2.63
CA THR A 252 -5.99 1.76 -2.11
C THR A 252 -6.75 0.43 -2.07
N ASP A 253 -6.82 -0.25 -3.21
CA ASP A 253 -7.23 -1.66 -3.29
C ASP A 253 -6.07 -2.55 -2.80
N ASP A 254 -5.85 -2.58 -1.49
CA ASP A 254 -5.08 -3.66 -0.85
C ASP A 254 -6.00 -4.50 0.04
N ALA A 255 -7.17 -4.87 -0.49
CA ALA A 255 -7.86 -6.02 0.07
C ALA A 255 -6.99 -7.25 -0.22
N PRO A 256 -6.61 -8.07 0.78
CA PRO A 256 -5.97 -9.36 0.49
C PRO A 256 -6.89 -10.14 -0.46
N PRO A 257 -6.36 -10.84 -1.47
CA PRO A 257 -7.20 -11.65 -2.34
C PRO A 257 -8.01 -12.61 -1.47
N SER A 258 -9.32 -12.38 -1.42
CA SER A 258 -10.25 -13.26 -0.73
C SER A 258 -10.06 -14.67 -1.30
N THR A 259 -9.54 -15.58 -0.48
CA THR A 259 -9.26 -16.97 -0.86
C THR A 259 -10.54 -17.80 -1.04
N ASN A 260 -11.71 -17.17 -1.17
CA ASN A 260 -12.98 -17.87 -1.37
C ASN A 260 -13.33 -18.13 -2.85
N ALA A 261 -12.43 -17.85 -3.79
CA ALA A 261 -12.58 -18.21 -5.21
C ALA A 261 -12.31 -19.71 -5.46
N GLY A 262 -13.13 -20.59 -4.87
CA GLY A 262 -12.91 -22.03 -4.90
C GLY A 262 -14.17 -22.88 -4.79
N ARG A 263 -15.32 -22.43 -5.32
CA ARG A 263 -16.47 -23.32 -5.53
C ARG A 263 -17.33 -22.87 -6.71
N ARG A 264 -16.80 -23.06 -7.93
CA ARG A 264 -17.61 -23.06 -9.16
C ARG A 264 -18.14 -24.46 -9.37
N GLY A 265 -19.47 -24.62 -9.32
CA GLY A 265 -20.13 -25.84 -9.75
C GLY A 265 -21.41 -26.16 -8.99
N ALA A 266 -22.47 -25.41 -9.26
CA ALA A 266 -23.85 -25.91 -9.32
C ALA A 266 -24.76 -24.74 -9.73
N THR A 267 -25.28 -24.80 -10.95
CA THR A 267 -26.44 -24.04 -11.39
C THR A 267 -27.64 -24.44 -10.52
N ALA A 268 -27.88 -23.68 -9.46
CA ALA A 268 -29.07 -23.82 -8.63
C ALA A 268 -29.69 -22.44 -8.46
N SER A 269 -30.89 -22.30 -9.01
CA SER A 269 -32.01 -21.47 -8.59
C SER A 269 -31.69 -20.22 -7.75
N LEU A 270 -32.05 -19.04 -8.28
CA LEU A 270 -32.09 -17.73 -7.61
C LEU A 270 -33.07 -17.76 -6.41
N ALA A 271 -32.75 -18.50 -5.36
CA ALA A 271 -33.17 -18.13 -4.02
C ALA A 271 -32.34 -16.90 -3.65
N ALA A 272 -32.99 -15.84 -3.20
CA ALA A 272 -32.34 -14.64 -2.68
C ALA A 272 -31.30 -15.07 -1.64
N VAL A 273 -30.04 -15.17 -2.07
CA VAL A 273 -28.89 -15.33 -1.19
C VAL A 273 -28.97 -14.11 -0.31
N ALA A 274 -29.12 -14.33 1.01
CA ALA A 274 -29.00 -13.26 1.98
C ALA A 274 -27.71 -12.52 1.64
N THR A 275 -27.84 -11.32 1.07
CA THR A 275 -26.67 -10.52 0.73
C THR A 275 -26.04 -10.18 2.06
N ASP A 276 -24.86 -10.75 2.32
CA ASP A 276 -24.07 -10.43 3.49
C ASP A 276 -24.01 -8.91 3.58
N THR A 277 -24.61 -8.34 4.62
CA THR A 277 -24.59 -6.91 4.84
C THR A 277 -23.26 -6.57 5.50
N ALA A 278 -22.58 -5.56 4.99
CA ALA A 278 -21.32 -5.06 5.51
C ALA A 278 -21.54 -3.68 6.12
N THR A 279 -20.99 -3.45 7.32
CA THR A 279 -20.95 -2.13 7.93
C THR A 279 -19.67 -1.43 7.47
N PHE A 280 -19.80 -0.24 6.91
CA PHE A 280 -18.67 0.60 6.53
C PHE A 280 -18.78 2.00 7.12
N PHE A 281 -17.67 2.73 7.17
CA PHE A 281 -17.59 4.03 7.80
C PHE A 281 -17.21 5.11 6.79
N VAL A 282 -17.85 6.28 6.91
CA VAL A 282 -17.48 7.49 6.16
C VAL A 282 -17.04 8.53 7.18
N ASP A 283 -15.79 8.95 7.11
CA ASP A 283 -15.19 9.95 7.97
C ASP A 283 -15.12 11.29 7.23
N ASN A 284 -15.90 12.26 7.71
CA ASN A 284 -16.00 13.62 7.18
C ASN A 284 -15.29 14.65 8.09
N GLY A 285 -14.34 14.20 8.93
CA GLY A 285 -13.63 15.00 9.92
C GLY A 285 -12.88 16.21 9.36
N ALA A 286 -12.37 16.12 8.13
CA ALA A 286 -11.58 17.18 7.50
C ALA A 286 -12.40 18.18 6.67
N CYS A 287 -13.72 18.00 6.58
CA CYS A 287 -14.56 18.72 5.64
C CYS A 287 -15.54 19.67 6.35
N PRO A 288 -15.69 20.93 5.88
CA PRO A 288 -16.53 21.92 6.54
C PRO A 288 -18.02 21.82 6.20
N ARG A 289 -18.41 20.88 5.34
CA ARG A 289 -19.79 20.68 4.88
C ARG A 289 -20.20 19.23 5.06
N ALA A 290 -21.48 19.01 5.28
CA ALA A 290 -22.04 17.66 5.29
C ALA A 290 -21.87 16.99 3.91
N ILE A 291 -21.77 15.67 3.90
CA ILE A 291 -21.63 14.84 2.69
C ILE A 291 -22.77 13.84 2.62
N ALA A 292 -23.49 13.82 1.51
CA ALA A 292 -24.46 12.79 1.15
C ALA A 292 -23.76 11.56 0.56
N VAL A 293 -24.12 10.39 1.07
CA VAL A 293 -23.53 9.09 0.74
C VAL A 293 -24.51 8.29 -0.10
N TYR A 294 -24.11 7.99 -1.34
CA TYR A 294 -24.88 7.16 -2.26
C TYR A 294 -24.15 5.85 -2.52
N VAL A 295 -24.90 4.74 -2.57
CA VAL A 295 -24.43 3.41 -2.97
C VAL A 295 -25.37 2.89 -4.05
N ASP A 296 -24.82 2.55 -5.21
CA ASP A 296 -25.53 2.12 -6.41
C ASP A 296 -26.67 3.08 -6.81
N GLY A 297 -26.40 4.38 -6.66
CA GLY A 297 -27.36 5.46 -6.93
C GLY A 297 -28.39 5.72 -5.83
N ALA A 298 -28.49 4.86 -4.81
CA ALA A 298 -29.40 5.04 -3.68
C ALA A 298 -28.75 5.88 -2.57
N LEU A 299 -29.45 6.91 -2.09
CA LEU A 299 -29.01 7.71 -0.93
C LEU A 299 -29.14 6.87 0.34
N LEU A 300 -28.02 6.60 1.01
CA LEU A 300 -28.01 5.90 2.30
C LEU A 300 -28.16 6.87 3.48
N GLY A 301 -27.64 8.09 3.34
CA GLY A 301 -27.76 9.14 4.35
C GLY A 301 -26.71 10.22 4.19
N GLU A 302 -26.57 11.06 5.21
CA GLU A 302 -25.62 12.17 5.23
C GLU A 302 -24.69 12.06 6.44
N VAL A 303 -23.45 12.53 6.28
CA VAL A 303 -22.45 12.67 7.34
C VAL A 303 -22.24 14.14 7.59
N ALA A 304 -22.46 14.62 8.82
CA ALA A 304 -22.27 16.02 9.15
C ALA A 304 -20.81 16.45 9.01
N ALA A 305 -20.57 17.76 8.94
CA ALA A 305 -19.22 18.31 8.89
C ALA A 305 -18.45 17.97 10.17
N GLY A 306 -17.23 17.46 10.04
CA GLY A 306 -16.39 17.11 11.20
C GLY A 306 -16.75 15.78 11.88
N GLU A 307 -17.74 15.04 11.37
CA GLU A 307 -18.21 13.79 11.98
C GLU A 307 -17.82 12.54 11.18
N ARG A 308 -17.96 11.38 11.82
CA ARG A 308 -17.84 10.05 11.20
C ARG A 308 -19.13 9.29 11.44
N ALA A 309 -19.68 8.70 10.38
CA ALA A 309 -20.89 7.89 10.45
C ALA A 309 -20.66 6.48 9.88
N ALA A 310 -21.52 5.54 10.31
CA ALA A 310 -21.52 4.16 9.82
C ALA A 310 -22.76 3.94 8.93
N PHE A 311 -22.57 3.18 7.86
CA PHE A 311 -23.60 2.82 6.89
C PHE A 311 -23.56 1.31 6.65
N GLN A 312 -24.70 0.75 6.22
CA GLN A 312 -24.80 -0.65 5.84
C GLN A 312 -25.17 -0.74 4.36
N ALA A 313 -24.48 -1.62 3.64
CA ALA A 313 -24.78 -2.00 2.26
C ALA A 313 -24.52 -3.49 2.08
N ALA A 314 -24.86 -4.05 0.93
CA ALA A 314 -24.38 -5.38 0.58
C ALA A 314 -22.84 -5.40 0.56
N ALA A 315 -22.24 -6.53 0.90
CA ALA A 315 -20.81 -6.76 0.73
C ALA A 315 -20.52 -7.03 -0.76
N GLY A 316 -19.45 -6.46 -1.29
CA GLY A 316 -19.04 -6.64 -2.68
C GLY A 316 -18.69 -5.34 -3.38
N ARG A 317 -18.72 -5.37 -4.71
CA ARG A 317 -18.35 -4.23 -5.57
C ARG A 317 -19.55 -3.31 -5.77
N HIS A 318 -19.41 -2.06 -5.38
CA HIS A 318 -20.46 -1.03 -5.44
C HIS A 318 -20.00 0.24 -6.15
N GLU A 319 -20.95 0.96 -6.74
CA GLU A 319 -20.75 2.33 -7.21
C GLU A 319 -21.11 3.31 -6.09
N MET A 320 -20.11 4.03 -5.59
CA MET A 320 -20.26 4.96 -4.49
C MET A 320 -20.10 6.41 -4.95
N CYS A 321 -21.01 7.28 -4.51
CA CYS A 321 -20.86 8.73 -4.66
C CYS A 321 -20.86 9.40 -3.28
N LEU A 322 -19.89 10.29 -3.08
CA LEU A 322 -19.77 11.12 -1.88
C LEU A 322 -19.86 12.58 -2.32
N LEU A 323 -21.02 13.19 -2.12
CA LEU A 323 -21.35 14.52 -2.65
C LEU A 323 -21.60 15.51 -1.51
N PRO A 324 -21.23 16.80 -1.63
CA PRO A 324 -21.67 17.81 -0.67
C PRO A 324 -23.20 17.81 -0.54
N ALA A 325 -23.71 17.80 0.70
CA ALA A 325 -25.14 17.89 0.96
C ALA A 325 -25.72 19.15 0.29
N GLY A 326 -26.83 18.99 -0.43
CA GLY A 326 -27.45 20.05 -1.23
C GLY A 326 -26.76 20.38 -2.55
N SER A 327 -25.76 19.60 -2.99
CA SER A 327 -25.18 19.73 -4.33
C SER A 327 -26.21 19.42 -5.41
N ALA A 328 -26.20 20.20 -6.50
CA ALA A 328 -27.01 19.92 -7.70
C ALA A 328 -26.40 18.79 -8.57
N ALA A 329 -25.19 18.31 -8.26
CA ALA A 329 -24.56 17.21 -8.97
C ALA A 329 -25.29 15.90 -8.65
N ALA A 330 -25.66 15.14 -9.69
CA ALA A 330 -26.23 13.80 -9.52
C ALA A 330 -25.12 12.76 -9.24
N CYS A 331 -25.44 11.75 -8.43
CA CYS A 331 -24.65 10.52 -8.42
C CYS A 331 -24.77 9.86 -9.80
N GLY A 332 -23.63 9.59 -10.45
CA GLY A 332 -23.60 9.19 -11.87
C GLY A 332 -22.96 10.23 -12.80
N ALA A 333 -22.87 11.50 -12.37
CA ALA A 333 -22.19 12.53 -13.15
C ALA A 333 -20.68 12.22 -13.30
N PRO A 334 -20.04 12.60 -14.42
CA PRO A 334 -18.61 12.41 -14.60
C PRO A 334 -17.80 12.96 -13.42
N GLY A 335 -17.01 12.09 -12.78
CA GLY A 335 -16.17 12.44 -11.62
C GLY A 335 -16.83 12.30 -10.25
N THR A 336 -18.12 11.93 -10.15
CA THR A 336 -18.80 11.73 -8.86
C THR A 336 -18.88 10.26 -8.41
N VAL A 337 -18.84 9.33 -9.37
CA VAL A 337 -18.90 7.89 -9.11
C VAL A 337 -17.50 7.32 -8.87
N ARG A 338 -17.40 6.46 -7.86
CA ARG A 338 -16.23 5.63 -7.61
C ARG A 338 -16.65 4.19 -7.42
N THR A 339 -15.96 3.25 -8.03
CA THR A 339 -16.19 1.83 -7.75
C THR A 339 -15.35 1.42 -6.54
N ALA A 340 -15.97 0.84 -5.52
CA ALA A 340 -15.30 0.38 -4.31
C ALA A 340 -15.78 -1.02 -3.91
N HIS A 341 -14.94 -1.81 -3.22
CA HIS A 341 -15.32 -3.12 -2.69
C HIS A 341 -15.68 -3.01 -1.19
N VAL A 342 -16.96 -2.87 -0.90
CA VAL A 342 -17.52 -2.76 0.46
C VAL A 342 -17.39 -4.11 1.18
N HIS A 343 -16.83 -4.07 2.38
CA HIS A 343 -16.71 -5.20 3.29
C HIS A 343 -16.79 -4.68 4.73
N ASP A 344 -17.05 -5.57 5.69
CA ASP A 344 -17.26 -5.17 7.07
C ASP A 344 -16.01 -4.51 7.66
N GLY A 345 -16.19 -3.34 8.27
CA GLY A 345 -15.10 -2.52 8.81
C GLY A 345 -14.39 -1.62 7.79
N TRP A 346 -14.75 -1.67 6.49
CA TRP A 346 -14.21 -0.76 5.48
C TRP A 346 -14.48 0.70 5.85
N ALA A 347 -13.54 1.61 5.57
CA ALA A 347 -13.69 3.03 5.89
C ALA A 347 -13.17 3.91 4.75
N VAL A 348 -13.86 5.03 4.52
CA VAL A 348 -13.44 6.07 3.57
C VAL A 348 -13.36 7.42 4.29
N THR A 349 -12.23 8.12 4.13
CA THR A 349 -12.01 9.44 4.71
C THR A 349 -12.10 10.51 3.63
N MET A 350 -12.96 11.50 3.86
CA MET A 350 -13.12 12.65 2.99
C MET A 350 -12.00 13.65 3.19
N ARG A 351 -11.45 14.16 2.09
CA ARG A 351 -10.50 15.26 2.08
C ARG A 351 -11.07 16.42 1.29
N CYS A 352 -11.33 17.52 1.97
CA CYS A 352 -11.75 18.76 1.33
C CYS A 352 -10.55 19.65 1.05
N ALA A 353 -10.60 20.39 -0.05
CA ALA A 353 -9.60 21.42 -0.32
C ALA A 353 -9.59 22.43 0.84
N PRO A 354 -8.40 22.87 1.30
CA PRO A 354 -8.31 23.90 2.32
C PRO A 354 -9.06 25.13 1.82
N ARG A 355 -9.92 25.69 2.69
CA ARG A 355 -10.65 26.91 2.39
C ARG A 355 -9.64 27.98 2.01
N ALA A 356 -9.68 28.47 0.77
CA ALA A 356 -8.83 29.58 0.36
C ALA A 356 -9.02 30.71 1.38
N ALA A 357 -7.94 31.09 2.07
CA ALA A 357 -7.96 32.18 3.04
C ALA A 357 -8.44 33.43 2.27
N ARG A 358 -9.60 33.94 2.66
CA ARG A 358 -10.18 35.16 2.07
C ARG A 358 -9.59 36.38 2.71
#